data_AF-A0AAU2L316-F1
#
_entry.id   AF-A0AAU2L316-F1
#
_cell.length_a   1.000
_cell.length_b   1.000
_cell.length_c   1.000
_cell.angle_alpha   90.00
_cell.angle_beta   90.00
_cell.angle_gamma   90.00
#
_symmetry.space_group_name_H-M   'P 1'
#
loop_
_entity.id
_entity.type
_entity.pdbx_description
1 polymer ?
#
loop_
_entity_poly.entity_id
_entity_poly.type
_entity_poly.pdbx_seq_one_letter_code
_entity_poly.pdbx_strand_id
1 'polypeptide(L)'
;MIASTPVARWTWGRDDTADALVQCIRDSLAAYSVLSAHRLACGEPKIKISVAESGRSDSYLFRGELPTGEGVSTEATERLSRIVESELRPGRIGSVDTSVECAGIIVDESGEFLQEGLFQLSISAFADFVGTDLATLSDVWMPYNLKGIPQPVVYAKNAPRLAAALRELAVVLESDTDPEDPTYFGKPTETGVENYFEDDGSPSDVWGRFEIPYRNGIFRQTPKFEPGYRRAASGGVLYFPVHGRSGLLGYLWASDAEDAASFEARDEADLDGYRAGLVWLDRLHDAYERGLSPTAALIELRSLPDTPVAGVLAGEVPLEVSEFWELRELACR
;
A
#
# COMPACT_ATOMS: atom_id res chain seq x y z
N MET A 1 -4.94 10.49 4.77
CA MET A 1 -4.91 9.02 5.01
C MET A 1 -3.98 8.37 4.00
N ILE A 2 -3.49 7.15 4.26
CA ILE A 2 -2.67 6.38 3.30
C ILE A 2 -3.39 5.07 2.98
N ALA A 3 -3.73 4.89 1.70
CA ALA A 3 -4.37 3.69 1.17
C ALA A 3 -3.34 2.60 0.81
N SER A 4 -3.79 1.35 0.77
CA SER A 4 -2.99 0.17 0.42
C SER A 4 -2.88 -0.02 -1.09
N THR A 5 -3.76 0.64 -1.86
CA THR A 5 -3.61 0.76 -3.32
C THR A 5 -3.64 2.24 -3.72
N PRO A 6 -3.06 2.61 -4.87
CA PRO A 6 -2.97 4.01 -5.28
C PRO A 6 -4.30 4.74 -5.36
N VAL A 7 -4.29 5.96 -4.84
CA VAL A 7 -5.39 6.93 -4.95
C VAL A 7 -5.44 7.53 -6.35
N ALA A 8 -4.28 7.78 -6.95
CA ALA A 8 -4.13 8.32 -8.30
C ALA A 8 -2.78 7.91 -8.89
N ARG A 9 -2.72 7.87 -10.23
CA ARG A 9 -1.52 7.57 -11.01
C ARG A 9 -1.40 8.54 -12.18
N TRP A 10 -0.16 8.91 -12.48
CA TRP A 10 0.23 9.69 -13.64
C TRP A 10 1.38 9.00 -14.34
N THR A 11 1.37 9.06 -15.66
CA THR A 11 2.42 8.47 -16.49
C THR A 11 3.01 9.49 -17.46
N TRP A 12 4.28 9.25 -17.80
CA TRP A 12 5.03 9.97 -18.83
C TRP A 12 5.76 8.93 -19.67
N GLY A 13 5.70 9.06 -20.99
CA GLY A 13 6.23 8.06 -21.90
C GLY A 13 6.82 8.70 -23.14
N ARG A 14 8.02 8.28 -23.51
CA ARG A 14 8.66 8.73 -24.76
C ARG A 14 9.51 7.65 -25.39
N ASP A 15 9.60 7.71 -26.71
CA ASP A 15 10.57 6.92 -27.45
C ASP A 15 11.98 7.49 -27.19
N ASP A 16 12.90 6.65 -26.76
CA ASP A 16 14.28 6.99 -26.46
C ASP A 16 15.20 5.82 -26.86
N THR A 17 16.10 6.06 -27.81
CA THR A 17 17.02 5.03 -28.34
C THR A 17 18.34 4.95 -27.57
N ALA A 18 18.47 5.72 -26.48
CA ALA A 18 19.67 5.69 -25.65
C ALA A 18 19.76 4.41 -24.81
N ASP A 19 20.86 4.26 -24.09
CA ASP A 19 21.07 3.11 -23.22
C ASP A 19 20.01 3.04 -22.10
N ALA A 20 19.24 1.94 -22.08
CA ALA A 20 18.11 1.77 -21.16
C ALA A 20 18.51 1.87 -19.68
N LEU A 21 19.72 1.42 -19.31
CA LEU A 21 20.20 1.49 -17.93
C LEU A 21 20.50 2.94 -17.54
N VAL A 22 21.24 3.66 -18.39
CA VAL A 22 21.55 5.07 -18.18
C VAL A 22 20.28 5.91 -18.12
N GLN A 23 19.33 5.70 -19.04
CA GLN A 23 18.09 6.47 -19.06
C GLN A 23 17.19 6.18 -17.86
N CYS A 24 17.03 4.92 -17.48
CA CYS A 24 16.22 4.57 -16.33
C CYS A 24 16.76 5.23 -15.04
N ILE A 25 18.09 5.21 -14.84
CA ILE A 25 18.73 5.86 -13.68
C ILE A 25 18.60 7.39 -13.77
N ARG A 26 18.83 7.99 -14.94
CA ARG A 26 18.72 9.44 -15.16
C ARG A 26 17.32 9.93 -14.81
N ASP A 27 16.28 9.32 -15.39
CA ASP A 27 14.90 9.72 -15.21
C ASP A 27 14.45 9.51 -13.76
N SER A 28 14.90 8.43 -13.11
CA SER A 28 14.66 8.18 -11.68
C SER A 28 15.21 9.29 -10.80
N LEU A 29 16.48 9.68 -11.00
CA LEU A 29 17.10 10.77 -10.24
C LEU A 29 16.44 12.11 -10.55
N ALA A 30 16.14 12.40 -11.82
CA ALA A 30 15.55 13.66 -12.25
C ALA A 30 14.13 13.83 -11.67
N ALA A 31 13.28 12.81 -11.78
CA ALA A 31 11.94 12.83 -11.21
C ALA A 31 11.98 12.94 -9.67
N TYR A 32 12.87 12.21 -9.01
CA TYR A 32 13.07 12.35 -7.57
C TYR A 32 13.50 13.76 -7.16
N SER A 33 14.38 14.40 -7.95
CA SER A 33 14.80 15.78 -7.73
C SER A 33 13.63 16.76 -7.80
N VAL A 34 12.75 16.61 -8.79
CA VAL A 34 11.54 17.44 -8.92
C VAL A 34 10.65 17.26 -7.69
N LEU A 35 10.36 16.01 -7.31
CA LEU A 35 9.58 15.72 -6.11
C LEU A 35 10.24 16.33 -4.86
N SER A 36 11.56 16.26 -4.75
CA SER A 36 12.30 16.85 -3.63
C SER A 36 12.23 18.37 -3.59
N ALA A 37 12.30 19.05 -4.73
CA ALA A 37 12.16 20.51 -4.82
C ALA A 37 10.80 20.99 -4.30
N HIS A 38 9.75 20.18 -4.55
CA HIS A 38 8.40 20.42 -4.04
C HIS A 38 8.14 19.78 -2.67
N ARG A 39 9.17 19.26 -1.98
CA ARG A 39 9.08 18.57 -0.67
C ARG A 39 8.14 17.36 -0.65
N LEU A 40 7.92 16.73 -1.81
CA LEU A 40 7.12 15.51 -2.01
C LEU A 40 7.99 14.24 -1.93
N ALA A 41 9.30 14.41 -2.00
CA ALA A 41 10.31 13.43 -1.63
C ALA A 41 11.31 14.09 -0.66
N CYS A 42 11.81 13.38 0.34
CA CYS A 42 12.67 13.91 1.39
C CYS A 42 13.73 12.87 1.77
N GLY A 43 14.96 13.33 1.95
CA GLY A 43 16.11 12.48 2.25
C GLY A 43 16.73 11.84 1.00
N GLU A 44 17.65 10.91 1.22
CA GLU A 44 18.35 10.20 0.16
C GLU A 44 17.43 9.19 -0.55
N PRO A 45 17.39 9.15 -1.90
CA PRO A 45 16.54 8.24 -2.64
C PRO A 45 17.03 6.79 -2.50
N LYS A 46 16.18 5.91 -1.96
CA LYS A 46 16.41 4.47 -1.91
C LYS A 46 15.93 3.82 -3.21
N ILE A 47 16.74 3.92 -4.25
CA ILE A 47 16.39 3.41 -5.58
C ILE A 47 16.62 1.90 -5.64
N LYS A 48 15.53 1.14 -5.67
CA LYS A 48 15.56 -0.27 -6.03
C LYS A 48 15.63 -0.36 -7.55
N ILE A 49 16.51 -1.19 -8.08
CA ILE A 49 16.67 -1.40 -9.52
C ILE A 49 16.67 -2.91 -9.84
N SER A 50 16.09 -3.26 -10.98
CA SER A 50 16.19 -4.58 -11.59
C SER A 50 16.48 -4.49 -13.08
N VAL A 51 17.37 -5.36 -13.54
CA VAL A 51 17.72 -5.51 -14.97
C VAL A 51 17.32 -6.91 -15.40
N ALA A 52 16.26 -7.01 -16.21
CA ALA A 52 15.75 -8.28 -16.70
C ALA A 52 16.55 -8.78 -17.91
N GLU A 53 16.68 -10.10 -18.04
CA GLU A 53 17.27 -10.74 -19.21
C GLU A 53 16.26 -10.81 -20.36
N SER A 54 16.69 -10.43 -21.57
CA SER A 54 15.86 -10.44 -22.77
C SER A 54 15.28 -11.83 -23.04
N GLY A 55 13.95 -11.90 -23.19
CA GLY A 55 13.22 -13.14 -23.52
C GLY A 55 13.00 -14.09 -22.34
N ARG A 56 13.29 -13.68 -21.09
CA ARG A 56 13.07 -14.50 -19.88
C ARG A 56 12.45 -13.68 -18.76
N SER A 57 11.15 -13.87 -18.54
CA SER A 57 10.34 -13.08 -17.59
C SER A 57 10.79 -13.14 -16.13
N ASP A 58 11.47 -14.23 -15.71
CA ASP A 58 11.90 -14.43 -14.31
C ASP A 58 13.44 -14.49 -14.15
N SER A 59 14.20 -14.02 -15.15
CA SER A 59 15.67 -14.00 -15.10
C SER A 59 16.17 -12.57 -14.98
N TYR A 60 16.93 -12.30 -13.92
CA TYR A 60 17.54 -10.99 -13.67
C TYR A 60 19.06 -11.05 -13.86
N LEU A 61 19.58 -10.16 -14.69
CA LEU A 61 21.02 -9.93 -14.83
C LEU A 61 21.56 -9.15 -13.63
N PHE A 62 20.73 -8.28 -13.04
CA PHE A 62 21.02 -7.53 -11.83
C PHE A 62 19.73 -7.25 -11.05
N ARG A 63 19.81 -7.22 -9.71
CA ARG A 63 18.73 -6.74 -8.84
C ARG A 63 19.32 -6.28 -7.52
N GLY A 64 19.04 -5.05 -7.11
CA GLY A 64 19.62 -4.48 -5.90
C GLY A 64 19.08 -3.10 -5.56
N GLU A 65 19.68 -2.47 -4.57
CA GLU A 65 19.43 -1.08 -4.18
C GLU A 65 20.68 -0.25 -4.48
N LEU A 66 20.50 0.94 -5.06
CA LEU A 66 21.60 1.80 -5.49
C LEU A 66 22.11 2.69 -4.35
N PRO A 67 23.43 2.82 -4.16
CA PRO A 67 24.02 3.74 -3.19
C PRO A 67 24.05 5.16 -3.78
N THR A 68 22.89 5.81 -3.79
CA THR A 68 22.67 7.12 -4.42
C THR A 68 23.52 8.23 -3.81
N GLY A 69 23.65 8.27 -2.47
CA GLY A 69 24.36 9.33 -1.75
C GLY A 69 23.69 10.71 -1.91
N GLU A 70 24.37 11.77 -1.50
CA GLU A 70 23.85 13.13 -1.63
C GLU A 70 23.93 13.65 -3.09
N GLY A 71 22.78 14.00 -3.67
CA GLY A 71 22.66 14.85 -4.86
C GLY A 71 22.29 14.13 -6.17
N VAL A 72 21.43 14.79 -6.95
CA VAL A 72 21.07 14.41 -8.33
C VAL A 72 21.99 15.18 -9.28
N SER A 73 22.84 14.47 -10.02
CA SER A 73 23.72 15.07 -11.03
C SER A 73 24.05 14.08 -12.15
N THR A 74 24.52 14.58 -13.30
CA THR A 74 25.02 13.73 -14.40
C THR A 74 26.14 12.80 -13.94
N GLU A 75 27.02 13.29 -13.06
CA GLU A 75 28.09 12.49 -12.45
C GLU A 75 27.52 11.35 -11.58
N ALA A 76 26.38 11.58 -10.91
CA ALA A 76 25.70 10.55 -10.14
C ALA A 76 25.13 9.45 -11.06
N THR A 77 24.49 9.82 -12.18
CA THR A 77 24.00 8.86 -13.19
C THR A 77 25.12 7.96 -13.69
N GLU A 78 26.21 8.55 -14.20
CA GLU A 78 27.35 7.78 -14.73
C GLU A 78 28.03 6.90 -13.67
N ARG A 79 28.09 7.36 -12.43
CA ARG A 79 28.63 6.58 -11.31
C ARG A 79 27.74 5.38 -11.00
N LEU A 80 26.43 5.56 -10.91
CA LEU A 80 25.48 4.50 -10.59
C LEU A 80 25.38 3.47 -11.72
N SER A 81 25.35 3.91 -12.98
CA SER A 81 25.38 3.01 -14.14
C SER A 81 26.61 2.10 -14.12
N ARG A 82 27.81 2.65 -13.86
CA ARG A 82 29.05 1.87 -13.75
C ARG A 82 29.02 0.84 -12.62
N ILE A 83 28.38 1.15 -11.50
CA ILE A 83 28.21 0.18 -10.40
C ILE A 83 27.38 -1.01 -10.88
N VAL A 84 26.23 -0.75 -11.50
CA VAL A 84 25.34 -1.80 -12.03
C VAL A 84 26.05 -2.61 -13.13
N GLU A 85 26.74 -1.95 -14.06
CA GLU A 85 27.54 -2.59 -15.11
C GLU A 85 28.63 -3.52 -14.57
N SER A 86 29.29 -3.14 -13.47
CA SER A 86 30.34 -3.96 -12.86
C SER A 86 29.82 -5.24 -12.20
N GLU A 87 28.53 -5.27 -11.83
CA GLU A 87 27.87 -6.39 -11.15
C GLU A 87 26.89 -7.15 -12.06
N LEU A 88 26.70 -6.67 -13.30
CA LEU A 88 25.80 -7.26 -14.29
C LEU A 88 26.28 -8.67 -14.69
N ARG A 89 25.39 -9.65 -14.56
CA ARG A 89 25.64 -11.00 -15.08
C ARG A 89 25.66 -10.98 -16.62
N PRO A 90 26.42 -11.89 -17.27
CA PRO A 90 26.42 -12.01 -18.72
C PRO A 90 25.01 -12.28 -19.26
N GLY A 91 24.59 -11.50 -20.25
CA GLY A 91 23.30 -11.63 -20.91
C GLY A 91 22.95 -10.36 -21.68
N ARG A 92 21.84 -10.40 -22.43
CA ARG A 92 21.30 -9.22 -23.10
C ARG A 92 20.23 -8.58 -22.21
N ILE A 93 20.33 -7.28 -21.97
CA ILE A 93 19.32 -6.50 -21.25
C ILE A 93 17.99 -6.54 -22.03
N GLY A 94 16.92 -6.91 -21.34
CA GLY A 94 15.55 -6.88 -21.83
C GLY A 94 14.81 -5.62 -21.41
N SER A 95 14.80 -5.36 -20.10
CA SER A 95 14.28 -4.13 -19.49
C SER A 95 15.14 -3.71 -18.31
N VAL A 96 15.05 -2.43 -17.96
CA VAL A 96 15.57 -1.87 -16.73
C VAL A 96 14.43 -1.18 -16.01
N ASP A 97 14.21 -1.56 -14.76
CA ASP A 97 13.12 -1.05 -13.95
C ASP A 97 13.70 -0.48 -12.65
N THR A 98 13.31 0.75 -12.30
CA THR A 98 13.62 1.36 -11.00
C THR A 98 12.34 1.66 -10.25
N SER A 99 12.41 1.62 -8.92
CA SER A 99 11.31 2.02 -8.04
C SER A 99 11.84 2.70 -6.78
N VAL A 100 11.12 3.73 -6.33
CA VAL A 100 11.41 4.51 -5.13
C VAL A 100 10.12 4.74 -4.35
N GLU A 101 10.14 4.46 -3.05
CA GLU A 101 9.10 4.88 -2.11
C GLU A 101 9.50 6.25 -1.55
N CYS A 102 8.71 7.26 -1.83
CA CYS A 102 9.00 8.64 -1.47
C CYS A 102 8.30 9.01 -0.17
N ALA A 103 9.09 9.39 0.84
CA ALA A 103 8.60 10.10 2.01
C ALA A 103 8.52 11.59 1.70
N GLY A 104 7.42 12.27 2.03
CA GLY A 104 7.25 13.69 1.73
C GLY A 104 6.58 14.47 2.85
N ILE A 105 6.63 15.79 2.77
CA ILE A 105 6.05 16.68 3.77
C ILE A 105 4.59 16.96 3.45
N ILE A 106 3.71 16.57 4.36
CA ILE A 106 2.32 17.02 4.42
C ILE A 106 2.23 18.23 5.33
N VAL A 107 1.46 19.23 4.89
CA VAL A 107 1.16 20.41 5.70
C VAL A 107 -0.31 20.42 6.10
N ASP A 108 -0.59 20.47 7.39
CA ASP A 108 -1.95 20.54 7.93
C ASP A 108 -2.11 21.77 8.86
N GLU A 109 -3.12 21.77 9.72
CA GLU A 109 -3.37 22.83 10.70
C GLU A 109 -2.34 22.84 11.84
N SER A 110 -1.78 21.67 12.19
CA SER A 110 -0.82 21.47 13.28
C SER A 110 0.61 21.80 12.87
N GLY A 111 0.90 21.77 11.57
CA GLY A 111 2.18 22.16 11.01
C GLY A 111 2.60 21.28 9.85
N GLU A 112 3.89 20.98 9.79
CA GLU A 112 4.49 20.14 8.77
C GLU A 112 4.94 18.83 9.40
N PHE A 113 4.64 17.71 8.76
CA PHE A 113 5.13 16.41 9.20
C PHE A 113 5.57 15.56 8.00
N LEU A 114 6.55 14.69 8.25
CA LEU A 114 7.03 13.73 7.27
C LEU A 114 6.08 12.54 7.20
N GLN A 115 5.62 12.23 5.98
CA GLN A 115 4.77 11.08 5.68
C GLN A 115 5.53 10.11 4.79
N GLU A 116 5.78 8.91 5.33
CA GLU A 116 6.31 7.77 4.57
C GLU A 116 5.28 7.26 3.55
N GLY A 117 5.75 6.74 2.41
CA GLY A 117 4.88 6.15 1.38
C GLY A 117 3.90 7.16 0.75
N LEU A 118 4.29 8.44 0.69
CA LEU A 118 3.44 9.49 0.12
C LEU A 118 3.27 9.30 -1.40
N PHE A 119 4.35 8.91 -2.06
CA PHE A 119 4.38 8.52 -3.47
C PHE A 119 5.18 7.24 -3.67
N GLN A 120 4.82 6.50 -4.71
CA GLN A 120 5.65 5.50 -5.34
C GLN A 120 6.03 6.02 -6.74
N LEU A 121 7.33 6.17 -6.98
CA LEU A 121 7.89 6.55 -8.28
C LEU A 121 8.50 5.30 -8.91
N SER A 122 8.12 4.98 -10.14
CA SER A 122 8.68 3.85 -10.90
C SER A 122 9.06 4.29 -12.31
N ILE A 123 10.16 3.74 -12.84
CA ILE A 123 10.60 4.02 -14.21
C ILE A 123 10.91 2.68 -14.85
N SER A 124 10.40 2.45 -16.06
CA SER A 124 10.68 1.27 -16.86
C SER A 124 11.24 1.69 -18.21
N ALA A 125 12.43 1.20 -18.55
CA ALA A 125 13.06 1.37 -19.85
C ALA A 125 13.16 0.01 -20.53
N PHE A 126 12.54 -0.14 -21.70
CA PHE A 126 12.58 -1.38 -22.47
C PHE A 126 12.56 -1.07 -23.97
N ALA A 127 13.35 -1.83 -24.73
CA ALA A 127 13.56 -1.54 -26.15
C ALA A 127 13.94 -0.07 -26.37
N ASP A 128 13.17 0.67 -27.17
CA ASP A 128 13.39 2.08 -27.49
C ASP A 128 12.37 2.99 -26.78
N PHE A 129 11.82 2.55 -25.64
CA PHE A 129 10.80 3.28 -24.89
C PHE A 129 11.17 3.41 -23.41
N VAL A 130 10.92 4.58 -22.84
CA VAL A 130 11.02 4.83 -21.39
C VAL A 130 9.69 5.37 -20.87
N GLY A 131 9.16 4.71 -19.84
CA GLY A 131 7.97 5.11 -19.11
C GLY A 131 8.33 5.48 -17.67
N THR A 132 7.70 6.54 -17.15
CA THR A 132 7.75 6.93 -15.75
C THR A 132 6.34 6.92 -15.18
N ASP A 133 6.17 6.31 -14.01
CA ASP A 133 4.92 6.20 -13.26
C ASP A 133 5.08 6.90 -11.91
N LEU A 134 4.15 7.80 -11.60
CA LEU A 134 4.02 8.37 -10.26
C LEU A 134 2.65 7.98 -9.69
N ALA A 135 2.65 7.28 -8.57
CA ALA A 135 1.44 6.90 -7.86
C ALA A 135 1.41 7.58 -6.49
N THR A 136 0.29 8.17 -6.09
CA THR A 136 0.10 8.60 -4.69
C THR A 136 -0.81 7.64 -3.94
N LEU A 137 -0.48 7.40 -2.68
CA LEU A 137 -1.31 6.63 -1.76
C LEU A 137 -2.15 7.53 -0.84
N SER A 138 -2.03 8.85 -0.98
CA SER A 138 -2.59 9.83 -0.05
C SER A 138 -3.72 10.64 -0.66
N ASP A 139 -4.64 11.07 0.20
CA ASP A 139 -5.79 11.92 -0.14
C ASP A 139 -5.59 13.40 0.15
N VAL A 140 -4.45 13.80 0.69
CA VAL A 140 -4.15 15.20 1.05
C VAL A 140 -4.18 16.19 -0.13
N TRP A 141 -4.23 15.64 -1.35
CA TRP A 141 -4.34 16.37 -2.61
C TRP A 141 -5.78 16.73 -2.98
N MET A 142 -6.76 16.27 -2.20
CA MET A 142 -8.18 16.39 -2.52
C MET A 142 -8.94 17.25 -1.51
N PRO A 143 -10.02 17.95 -1.91
CA PRO A 143 -10.83 18.77 -0.98
C PRO A 143 -11.49 17.97 0.15
N TYR A 144 -11.84 16.71 -0.11
CA TYR A 144 -12.37 15.76 0.88
C TYR A 144 -11.42 14.58 1.02
N ASN A 145 -11.32 14.03 2.23
CA ASN A 145 -10.54 12.82 2.48
C ASN A 145 -11.29 11.58 1.95
N LEU A 146 -10.68 10.39 1.99
CA LEU A 146 -11.32 9.16 1.46
C LEU A 146 -12.60 8.72 2.20
N LYS A 147 -12.89 9.30 3.37
CA LYS A 147 -14.13 9.09 4.14
C LYS A 147 -15.20 10.15 3.85
N GLY A 148 -14.97 11.00 2.84
CA GLY A 148 -15.85 12.12 2.48
C GLY A 148 -15.81 13.29 3.47
N ILE A 149 -14.84 13.35 4.38
CA ILE A 149 -14.74 14.44 5.36
C ILE A 149 -13.98 15.62 4.73
N PRO A 150 -14.52 16.87 4.80
CA PRO A 150 -13.83 18.04 4.27
C PRO A 150 -12.47 18.28 4.92
N GLN A 151 -11.45 18.64 4.12
CA GLN A 151 -10.10 18.96 4.59
C GLN A 151 -9.52 20.23 3.91
N PRO A 152 -10.22 21.37 3.98
CA PRO A 152 -9.90 22.56 3.17
C PRO A 152 -8.50 23.13 3.43
N VAL A 153 -8.03 23.11 4.69
CA VAL A 153 -6.69 23.62 5.03
C VAL A 153 -5.59 22.71 4.48
N VAL A 154 -5.77 21.39 4.58
CA VAL A 154 -4.84 20.40 4.02
C VAL A 154 -4.79 20.55 2.51
N TYR A 155 -5.95 20.57 1.83
CA TYR A 155 -6.03 20.74 0.39
C TYR A 155 -5.33 22.01 -0.10
N ALA A 156 -5.65 23.17 0.51
CA ALA A 156 -5.11 24.46 0.10
C ALA A 156 -3.58 24.55 0.21
N LYS A 157 -2.97 23.81 1.15
CA LYS A 157 -1.51 23.81 1.36
C LYS A 157 -0.77 22.77 0.50
N ASN A 158 -1.41 21.67 0.13
CA ASN A 158 -0.74 20.54 -0.52
C ASN A 158 -1.05 20.42 -2.02
N ALA A 159 -2.29 20.67 -2.46
CA ALA A 159 -2.67 20.51 -3.86
C ALA A 159 -1.87 21.40 -4.84
N PRO A 160 -1.58 22.69 -4.54
CA PRO A 160 -0.76 23.52 -5.42
C PRO A 160 0.67 22.99 -5.61
N ARG A 161 1.23 22.31 -4.60
CA ARG A 161 2.57 21.71 -4.69
C ARG A 161 2.56 20.50 -5.62
N LEU A 162 1.54 19.65 -5.53
CA LEU A 162 1.38 18.54 -6.47
C LEU A 162 1.21 19.06 -7.91
N ALA A 163 0.34 20.05 -8.12
CA ALA A 163 0.12 20.64 -9.43
C ALA A 163 1.40 21.25 -10.04
N ALA A 164 2.25 21.87 -9.21
CA ALA A 164 3.54 22.39 -9.65
C ALA A 164 4.52 21.26 -9.99
N ALA A 165 4.59 20.21 -9.16
CA ALA A 165 5.46 19.07 -9.39
C ALA A 165 5.08 18.30 -10.67
N LEU A 166 3.80 18.03 -10.91
CA LEU A 166 3.35 17.33 -12.14
C LEU A 166 3.73 18.12 -13.40
N ARG A 167 3.62 19.44 -13.36
CA ARG A 167 4.01 20.31 -14.48
C ARG A 167 5.51 20.30 -14.72
N GLU A 168 6.30 20.33 -13.65
CA GLU A 168 7.76 20.30 -13.76
C GLU A 168 8.27 18.91 -14.19
N LEU A 169 7.62 17.84 -13.74
CA LEU A 169 7.87 16.48 -14.22
C LEU A 169 7.64 16.37 -15.72
N ALA A 170 6.56 16.94 -16.25
CA ALA A 170 6.31 16.94 -17.70
C ALA A 170 7.47 17.59 -18.49
N VAL A 171 8.02 18.69 -17.98
CA VAL A 171 9.16 19.38 -18.60
C VAL A 171 10.43 18.54 -18.51
N VAL A 172 10.74 18.00 -17.33
CA VAL A 172 11.99 17.25 -17.07
C VAL A 172 11.99 15.88 -17.77
N LEU A 173 10.83 15.24 -17.87
CA LEU A 173 10.65 13.95 -18.53
C LEU A 173 10.31 14.09 -20.02
N GLU A 174 10.27 15.32 -20.54
CA GLU A 174 10.06 15.62 -21.97
C GLU A 174 8.80 14.93 -22.55
N SER A 175 7.75 14.83 -21.74
CA SER A 175 6.47 14.17 -22.07
C SER A 175 5.36 14.92 -21.37
N ASP A 176 4.20 15.01 -21.99
CA ASP A 176 3.01 15.53 -21.30
C ASP A 176 2.62 14.60 -20.15
N THR A 177 2.01 15.17 -19.11
CA THR A 177 1.44 14.42 -17.99
C THR A 177 0.18 13.72 -18.45
N ASP A 178 0.18 12.38 -18.43
CA ASP A 178 -1.00 11.57 -18.75
C ASP A 178 -1.62 11.00 -17.46
N PRO A 179 -2.79 11.50 -17.01
CA PRO A 179 -3.52 10.92 -15.89
C PRO A 179 -4.11 9.56 -16.30
N GLU A 180 -3.80 8.50 -15.54
CA GLU A 180 -4.36 7.18 -15.83
C GLU A 180 -5.88 7.08 -15.59
N ASP A 181 -6.45 5.89 -15.84
CA ASP A 181 -7.83 5.59 -15.49
C ASP A 181 -8.13 5.89 -14.01
N PRO A 182 -9.34 6.38 -13.70
CA PRO A 182 -9.78 6.56 -12.33
C PRO A 182 -9.63 5.30 -11.48
N THR A 183 -9.11 5.49 -10.26
CA THR A 183 -9.02 4.43 -9.27
C THR A 183 -10.35 4.32 -8.51
N TYR A 184 -10.44 3.36 -7.58
CA TYR A 184 -11.57 3.30 -6.64
C TYR A 184 -11.63 4.50 -5.68
N PHE A 185 -10.54 5.26 -5.55
CA PHE A 185 -10.39 6.31 -4.54
C PHE A 185 -10.42 7.73 -5.10
N GLY A 186 -9.93 7.93 -6.32
CA GLY A 186 -9.84 9.25 -6.92
C GLY A 186 -9.73 9.20 -8.44
N LYS A 187 -10.03 10.35 -9.06
CA LYS A 187 -9.89 10.56 -10.50
C LYS A 187 -8.64 11.43 -10.72
N PRO A 188 -7.54 10.88 -11.26
CA PRO A 188 -6.38 11.69 -11.55
C PRO A 188 -6.72 12.71 -12.64
N THR A 189 -6.12 13.89 -12.55
CA THR A 189 -6.18 14.97 -13.55
C THR A 189 -4.77 15.44 -13.84
N GLU A 190 -4.57 16.25 -14.89
CA GLU A 190 -3.24 16.81 -15.23
C GLU A 190 -2.58 17.61 -14.09
N THR A 191 -3.37 18.05 -13.09
CA THR A 191 -2.90 18.92 -12.01
C THR A 191 -3.11 18.36 -10.60
N GLY A 192 -3.72 17.18 -10.45
CA GLY A 192 -4.02 16.64 -9.13
C GLY A 192 -5.06 15.52 -9.18
N VAL A 193 -5.91 15.45 -8.16
CA VAL A 193 -6.87 14.35 -8.00
C VAL A 193 -8.24 14.91 -7.60
N GLU A 194 -9.31 14.39 -8.20
CA GLU A 194 -10.68 14.72 -7.84
C GLU A 194 -11.34 13.61 -7.01
N ASN A 195 -12.20 14.03 -6.08
CA ASN A 195 -13.04 13.13 -5.29
C ASN A 195 -14.18 12.51 -6.11
N TYR A 196 -14.70 11.38 -5.63
CA TYR A 196 -16.01 10.88 -6.02
C TYR A 196 -17.12 11.54 -5.19
N PHE A 197 -18.27 11.71 -5.83
CA PHE A 197 -19.49 12.21 -5.21
C PHE A 197 -20.63 11.25 -5.53
N GLU A 198 -21.57 11.13 -4.60
CA GLU A 198 -22.82 10.39 -4.78
C GLU A 198 -23.79 11.18 -5.70
N ASP A 199 -24.88 10.54 -6.12
CA ASP A 199 -25.88 11.17 -7.00
C ASP A 199 -26.54 12.41 -6.39
N ASP A 200 -26.54 12.53 -5.05
CA ASP A 200 -27.05 13.69 -4.31
C ASP A 200 -26.02 14.83 -4.15
N GLY A 201 -24.80 14.64 -4.67
CA GLY A 201 -23.69 15.59 -4.61
C GLY A 201 -22.89 15.57 -3.31
N SER A 202 -23.19 14.66 -2.38
CA SER A 202 -22.36 14.44 -1.18
C SER A 202 -21.06 13.71 -1.52
N PRO A 203 -19.96 13.97 -0.82
CA PRO A 203 -18.68 13.30 -1.07
C PRO A 203 -18.76 11.82 -0.66
N SER A 204 -18.27 10.92 -1.51
CA SER A 204 -18.33 9.47 -1.27
C SER A 204 -17.32 9.00 -0.20
N ASP A 205 -17.77 8.12 0.70
CA ASP A 205 -16.87 7.32 1.56
C ASP A 205 -16.33 6.11 0.78
N VAL A 206 -15.30 6.38 -0.04
CA VAL A 206 -14.58 5.36 -0.82
C VAL A 206 -13.64 4.52 0.05
N TRP A 207 -13.24 5.02 1.22
CA TRP A 207 -12.44 4.29 2.19
C TRP A 207 -13.20 3.10 2.77
N GLY A 208 -14.38 3.36 3.35
CA GLY A 208 -15.23 2.31 3.90
C GLY A 208 -15.71 1.33 2.82
N ARG A 209 -15.94 1.82 1.60
CA ARG A 209 -16.43 1.01 0.48
C ARG A 209 -15.37 0.08 -0.12
N PHE A 210 -14.10 0.52 -0.20
CA PHE A 210 -13.07 -0.20 -0.95
C PHE A 210 -11.85 -0.58 -0.12
N GLU A 211 -11.30 0.34 0.68
CA GLU A 211 -10.07 0.08 1.43
C GLU A 211 -10.29 -0.92 2.57
N ILE A 212 -11.34 -0.72 3.39
CA ILE A 212 -11.62 -1.61 4.52
C ILE A 212 -11.89 -3.05 4.05
N PRO A 213 -12.78 -3.30 3.04
CA PRO A 213 -12.98 -4.64 2.51
C PRO A 213 -11.72 -5.24 1.89
N TYR A 214 -10.88 -4.44 1.21
CA TYR A 214 -9.64 -4.91 0.61
C TYR A 214 -8.65 -5.38 1.67
N ARG A 215 -8.38 -4.57 2.70
CA ARG A 215 -7.50 -4.93 3.83
C ARG A 215 -8.01 -6.16 4.57
N ASN A 216 -9.30 -6.17 4.89
CA ASN A 216 -9.91 -7.27 5.65
C ASN A 216 -10.12 -8.53 4.79
N GLY A 217 -9.91 -8.45 3.47
CA GLY A 217 -9.92 -9.59 2.57
C GLY A 217 -8.94 -10.70 2.97
N ILE A 218 -7.81 -10.36 3.61
CA ILE A 218 -6.84 -11.34 4.12
C ILE A 218 -7.42 -12.26 5.20
N PHE A 219 -8.45 -11.80 5.93
CA PHE A 219 -9.12 -12.63 6.94
C PHE A 219 -10.16 -13.56 6.35
N ARG A 220 -10.67 -13.21 5.17
CA ARG A 220 -11.71 -13.94 4.43
C ARG A 220 -11.12 -14.92 3.41
N GLN A 221 -9.87 -14.70 3.01
CA GLN A 221 -9.12 -15.52 2.07
C GLN A 221 -7.84 -16.07 2.70
N THR A 222 -7.55 -17.34 2.44
CA THR A 222 -6.17 -17.85 2.40
C THR A 222 -5.72 -17.78 0.93
N PRO A 223 -4.55 -17.22 0.55
CA PRO A 223 -3.99 -17.53 -0.77
C PRO A 223 -2.64 -18.27 -0.68
N LYS A 224 -2.55 -19.35 -1.50
CA LYS A 224 -1.39 -20.21 -1.87
C LYS A 224 -0.87 -21.21 -0.80
N PHE A 225 -1.21 -22.49 -0.98
CA PHE A 225 -0.54 -23.72 -0.50
C PHE A 225 -0.04 -23.83 0.97
N GLU A 226 -0.34 -22.90 1.86
CA GLU A 226 0.02 -23.03 3.27
C GLU A 226 -1.09 -23.77 4.06
N PRO A 227 -0.75 -24.85 4.80
CA PRO A 227 -1.72 -25.56 5.63
C PRO A 227 -2.15 -24.69 6.82
N GLY A 228 -3.44 -24.75 7.16
CA GLY A 228 -4.03 -23.97 8.25
C GLY A 228 -5.54 -24.19 8.37
N TYR A 229 -6.16 -23.63 9.41
CA TYR A 229 -7.62 -23.63 9.54
C TYR A 229 -8.29 -22.93 8.35
N ARG A 230 -9.50 -23.39 7.98
CA ARG A 230 -10.34 -22.66 7.02
C ARG A 230 -10.66 -21.27 7.58
N ARG A 231 -10.63 -20.26 6.69
CA ARG A 231 -10.92 -18.85 7.03
C ARG A 231 -12.37 -18.44 6.77
N ALA A 232 -13.23 -19.41 6.48
CA ALA A 232 -14.66 -19.21 6.29
C ALA A 232 -15.43 -20.42 6.83
N ALA A 233 -16.57 -20.13 7.43
CA ALA A 233 -17.57 -21.11 7.82
C ALA A 233 -18.90 -20.78 7.14
N SER A 234 -19.75 -21.78 7.00
CA SER A 234 -21.12 -21.66 6.51
C SER A 234 -22.15 -21.73 7.63
N GLY A 235 -21.86 -22.42 8.73
CA GLY A 235 -22.76 -22.56 9.88
C GLY A 235 -22.31 -21.78 11.12
N GLY A 236 -22.75 -22.23 12.29
CA GLY A 236 -22.50 -21.57 13.57
C GLY A 236 -21.04 -21.54 13.98
N VAL A 237 -20.67 -20.47 14.68
CA VAL A 237 -19.31 -20.24 15.18
C VAL A 237 -19.33 -19.77 16.63
N LEU A 238 -18.29 -20.16 17.36
CA LEU A 238 -17.97 -19.60 18.67
C LEU A 238 -17.02 -18.42 18.49
N TYR A 239 -17.18 -17.36 19.28
CA TYR A 239 -16.34 -16.18 19.15
C TYR A 239 -16.10 -15.42 20.46
N PHE A 240 -15.01 -14.66 20.49
CA PHE A 240 -14.71 -13.67 21.53
C PHE A 240 -14.56 -12.28 20.92
N PRO A 241 -15.19 -11.24 21.50
CA PRO A 241 -14.87 -9.85 21.17
C PRO A 241 -13.44 -9.51 21.58
N VAL A 242 -12.71 -8.85 20.70
CA VAL A 242 -11.31 -8.45 20.94
C VAL A 242 -11.26 -6.95 21.19
N HIS A 243 -10.84 -6.54 22.38
CA HIS A 243 -10.76 -5.14 22.78
C HIS A 243 -9.31 -4.66 22.85
N GLY A 244 -9.07 -3.50 22.25
CA GLY A 244 -7.82 -2.75 22.35
C GLY A 244 -8.03 -1.41 23.02
N ARG A 245 -7.02 -0.53 22.92
CA ARG A 245 -7.07 0.82 23.50
C ARG A 245 -8.11 1.73 22.85
N SER A 246 -8.37 1.52 21.56
CA SER A 246 -9.33 2.28 20.74
C SER A 246 -10.76 1.72 20.81
N GLY A 247 -10.98 0.62 21.56
CA GLY A 247 -12.29 -0.03 21.71
C GLY A 247 -12.32 -1.42 21.10
N LEU A 248 -13.46 -1.81 20.56
CA LEU A 248 -13.66 -3.12 19.94
C LEU A 248 -12.93 -3.19 18.58
N LEU A 249 -11.94 -4.07 18.48
CA LEU A 249 -11.09 -4.26 17.30
C LEU A 249 -11.66 -5.26 16.29
N GLY A 250 -12.46 -6.21 16.77
CA GLY A 250 -13.03 -7.29 15.96
C GLY A 250 -13.39 -8.50 16.83
N TYR A 251 -13.53 -9.65 16.17
CA TYR A 251 -13.95 -10.89 16.81
C TYR A 251 -13.06 -12.05 16.40
N LEU A 252 -12.45 -12.74 17.37
CA LEU A 252 -11.74 -14.00 17.14
C LEU A 252 -12.76 -15.14 17.19
N TRP A 253 -12.81 -15.99 16.17
CA TRP A 253 -13.85 -17.01 16.07
C TRP A 253 -13.33 -18.37 15.62
N ALA A 254 -14.09 -19.43 15.92
CA ALA A 254 -13.78 -20.81 15.61
C ALA A 254 -15.03 -21.67 15.34
N SER A 255 -14.87 -22.72 14.55
CA SER A 255 -15.86 -23.76 14.26
C SER A 255 -15.17 -25.11 14.07
N ASP A 256 -15.34 -26.00 15.04
CA ASP A 256 -14.79 -27.37 14.97
C ASP A 256 -15.49 -28.21 13.90
N ALA A 257 -16.78 -27.99 13.67
CA ALA A 257 -17.57 -28.69 12.65
C ALA A 257 -17.00 -28.45 11.24
N GLU A 258 -16.34 -27.32 11.05
CA GLU A 258 -15.79 -26.90 9.78
C GLU A 258 -14.26 -26.83 9.76
N ASP A 259 -13.55 -27.21 10.83
CA ASP A 259 -12.10 -27.02 10.92
C ASP A 259 -11.68 -25.58 10.52
N ALA A 260 -12.43 -24.60 11.03
CA ALA A 260 -12.35 -23.20 10.62
C ALA A 260 -12.09 -22.29 11.83
N ALA A 261 -11.14 -21.37 11.70
CA ALA A 261 -10.90 -20.32 12.67
C ALA A 261 -10.27 -19.12 11.96
N SER A 262 -10.69 -17.92 12.34
CA SER A 262 -10.14 -16.68 11.81
C SER A 262 -10.48 -15.52 12.74
N PHE A 263 -10.24 -14.32 12.25
CA PHE A 263 -10.58 -13.06 12.90
C PHE A 263 -11.49 -12.26 11.97
N GLU A 264 -12.61 -11.74 12.46
CA GLU A 264 -13.43 -10.78 11.72
C GLU A 264 -13.17 -9.39 12.29
N ALA A 265 -12.37 -8.59 11.57
CA ALA A 265 -12.02 -7.23 11.97
C ALA A 265 -13.23 -6.31 11.90
N ARG A 266 -13.36 -5.43 12.90
CA ARG A 266 -14.43 -4.43 12.93
C ARG A 266 -14.11 -3.28 11.98
N ASP A 267 -15.05 -2.90 11.13
CA ASP A 267 -14.83 -1.83 10.13
C ASP A 267 -14.51 -0.49 10.80
N GLU A 268 -15.19 -0.15 11.91
CA GLU A 268 -14.90 1.06 12.70
C GLU A 268 -13.49 1.07 13.31
N ALA A 269 -12.90 -0.10 13.56
CA ALA A 269 -11.56 -0.21 14.13
C ALA A 269 -10.45 0.03 13.09
N ASP A 270 -10.79 0.05 11.80
CA ASP A 270 -9.91 0.42 10.69
C ASP A 270 -8.54 -0.30 10.78
N LEU A 271 -7.45 0.47 10.80
CA LEU A 271 -6.09 -0.04 10.85
C LEU A 271 -5.75 -0.79 12.16
N ASP A 272 -6.37 -0.42 13.28
CA ASP A 272 -6.14 -1.10 14.57
C ASP A 272 -6.75 -2.50 14.54
N GLY A 273 -7.97 -2.63 14.00
CA GLY A 273 -8.63 -3.91 13.79
C GLY A 273 -7.83 -4.82 12.84
N TYR A 274 -7.36 -4.26 11.73
CA TYR A 274 -6.51 -4.99 10.77
C TYR A 274 -5.21 -5.50 11.42
N ARG A 275 -4.47 -4.63 12.13
CA ARG A 275 -3.20 -5.03 12.79
C ARG A 275 -3.40 -6.08 13.86
N ALA A 276 -4.46 -5.95 14.66
CA ALA A 276 -4.80 -6.97 15.65
C ALA A 276 -5.13 -8.31 14.99
N GLY A 277 -5.92 -8.29 13.91
CA GLY A 277 -6.28 -9.48 13.17
C GLY A 277 -5.07 -10.25 12.62
N LEU A 278 -4.04 -9.55 12.11
CA LEU A 278 -2.80 -10.20 11.65
C LEU A 278 -2.12 -10.98 12.78
N VAL A 279 -1.98 -10.37 13.97
CA VAL A 279 -1.38 -11.04 15.14
C VAL A 279 -2.20 -12.25 15.57
N TRP A 280 -3.53 -12.17 15.49
CA TRP A 280 -4.40 -13.29 15.81
C TRP A 280 -4.35 -14.41 14.77
N LEU A 281 -4.20 -14.09 13.48
CA LEU A 281 -3.98 -15.10 12.44
C LEU A 281 -2.67 -15.87 12.67
N ASP A 282 -1.57 -15.18 13.00
CA ASP A 282 -0.29 -15.83 13.31
C ASP A 282 -0.44 -16.77 14.52
N ARG A 283 -1.11 -16.32 15.58
CA ARG A 283 -1.39 -17.13 16.77
C ARG A 283 -2.26 -18.35 16.48
N LEU A 284 -3.25 -18.21 15.60
CA LEU A 284 -4.07 -19.33 15.15
C LEU A 284 -3.27 -20.32 14.32
N HIS A 285 -2.34 -19.84 13.49
CA HIS A 285 -1.42 -20.70 12.75
C HIS A 285 -0.51 -21.50 13.70
N ASP A 286 0.09 -20.85 14.71
CA ASP A 286 0.89 -21.54 15.74
C ASP A 286 0.08 -22.62 16.50
N ALA A 287 -1.22 -22.37 16.72
CA ALA A 287 -2.12 -23.35 17.33
C ALA A 287 -2.43 -24.53 16.40
N TYR A 288 -2.62 -24.25 15.10
CA TYR A 288 -2.81 -25.26 14.07
C TYR A 288 -1.58 -26.16 13.90
N GLU A 289 -0.37 -25.59 13.86
CA GLU A 289 0.88 -26.36 13.75
C GLU A 289 1.09 -27.32 14.93
N ARG A 290 0.54 -26.97 16.10
CA ARG A 290 0.50 -27.83 17.29
C ARG A 290 -0.62 -28.87 17.28
N GLY A 291 -1.48 -28.87 16.27
CA GLY A 291 -2.56 -29.83 16.08
C GLY A 291 -3.77 -29.60 16.97
N LEU A 292 -4.01 -28.36 17.42
CA LEU A 292 -5.21 -28.04 18.19
C LEU A 292 -6.46 -28.03 17.29
N SER A 293 -7.64 -28.30 17.88
CA SER A 293 -8.90 -27.98 17.18
C SER A 293 -9.13 -26.47 17.20
N PRO A 294 -9.93 -25.91 16.26
CA PRO A 294 -10.28 -24.50 16.24
C PRO A 294 -10.74 -23.95 17.60
N THR A 295 -11.63 -24.67 18.30
CA THR A 295 -12.18 -24.25 19.59
C THR A 295 -11.18 -24.42 20.72
N ALA A 296 -10.34 -25.48 20.69
CA ALA A 296 -9.25 -25.63 21.63
C ALA A 296 -8.23 -24.49 21.51
N ALA A 297 -7.92 -24.08 20.27
CA ALA A 297 -7.10 -22.91 19.99
C ALA A 297 -7.76 -21.64 20.54
N LEU A 298 -9.06 -21.42 20.28
CA LEU A 298 -9.80 -20.26 20.78
C LEU A 298 -9.74 -20.12 22.32
N ILE A 299 -9.90 -21.23 23.04
CA ILE A 299 -9.81 -21.25 24.51
C ILE A 299 -8.38 -21.03 25.00
N GLU A 300 -7.37 -21.58 24.33
CA GLU A 300 -5.97 -21.37 24.72
C GLU A 300 -5.56 -19.91 24.51
N LEU A 301 -5.88 -19.35 23.34
CA LEU A 301 -5.53 -17.98 22.95
C LEU A 301 -6.13 -16.92 23.87
N ARG A 302 -7.25 -17.24 24.51
CA ARG A 302 -7.88 -16.42 25.56
C ARG A 302 -7.02 -16.25 26.81
N SER A 303 -6.17 -17.21 27.13
CA SER A 303 -5.26 -17.13 28.29
C SER A 303 -3.98 -16.34 28.02
N LEU A 304 -3.78 -15.86 26.79
CA LEU A 304 -2.60 -15.06 26.46
C LEU A 304 -2.67 -13.66 27.08
N PRO A 305 -1.53 -13.10 27.50
CA PRO A 305 -1.48 -11.75 28.05
C PRO A 305 -1.82 -10.71 26.99
N ASP A 306 -2.29 -9.55 27.46
CA ASP A 306 -2.48 -8.38 26.62
C ASP A 306 -1.20 -8.02 25.86
N THR A 307 -1.37 -7.66 24.59
CA THR A 307 -0.31 -7.05 23.80
C THR A 307 -0.85 -5.75 23.23
N PRO A 308 -0.06 -4.65 23.22
CA PRO A 308 -0.54 -3.34 22.78
C PRO A 308 -1.19 -3.31 21.39
N VAL A 309 -0.86 -4.28 20.53
CA VAL A 309 -1.37 -4.41 19.16
C VAL A 309 -2.55 -5.37 19.05
N ALA A 310 -2.49 -6.57 19.65
CA ALA A 310 -3.54 -7.57 19.47
C ALA A 310 -4.77 -7.34 20.36
N GLY A 311 -4.62 -6.54 21.42
CA GLY A 311 -5.65 -6.38 22.45
C GLY A 311 -5.88 -7.67 23.25
N VAL A 312 -7.06 -7.75 23.88
CA VAL A 312 -7.48 -8.85 24.76
C VAL A 312 -8.84 -9.40 24.35
N LEU A 313 -9.02 -10.71 24.52
CA LEU A 313 -10.33 -11.36 24.39
C LEU A 313 -11.19 -11.01 25.62
N ALA A 314 -12.41 -10.51 25.38
CA ALA A 314 -13.36 -10.12 26.42
C ALA A 314 -14.36 -11.24 26.73
N GLY A 315 -14.73 -11.38 28.01
CA GLY A 315 -15.71 -12.37 28.50
C GLY A 315 -15.08 -13.67 28.99
N GLU A 316 -15.78 -14.46 29.82
CA GLU A 316 -15.30 -15.75 30.39
C GLU A 316 -15.57 -16.99 29.53
N VAL A 317 -16.58 -16.92 28.69
CA VAL A 317 -17.04 -18.01 27.83
C VAL A 317 -17.22 -17.44 26.43
N PRO A 318 -16.88 -18.18 25.35
CA PRO A 318 -17.13 -17.70 24.01
C PRO A 318 -18.63 -17.52 23.79
N LEU A 319 -18.98 -16.47 23.04
CA LEU A 319 -20.31 -16.24 22.55
C LEU A 319 -20.55 -17.11 21.30
N GLU A 320 -21.80 -17.29 20.92
CA GLU A 320 -22.18 -18.13 19.78
C GLU A 320 -23.13 -17.35 18.85
N VAL A 321 -22.93 -17.51 17.55
CA VAL A 321 -23.92 -17.18 16.52
C VAL A 321 -24.31 -18.45 15.77
N SER A 322 -25.56 -18.53 15.33
CA SER A 322 -26.08 -19.73 14.65
C SER A 322 -25.57 -19.83 13.22
N GLU A 323 -25.24 -18.69 12.62
CA GLU A 323 -24.75 -18.60 11.25
C GLU A 323 -23.59 -17.60 11.19
N PHE A 324 -22.50 -17.96 10.51
CA PHE A 324 -21.30 -17.14 10.44
C PHE A 324 -21.51 -15.72 9.88
N TRP A 325 -22.51 -15.54 9.00
CA TRP A 325 -22.82 -14.22 8.44
C TRP A 325 -23.32 -13.23 9.50
N GLU A 326 -23.92 -13.69 10.60
CA GLU A 326 -24.36 -12.84 11.70
C GLU A 326 -23.15 -12.18 12.38
N LEU A 327 -22.06 -12.93 12.57
CA LEU A 327 -20.80 -12.38 13.11
C LEU A 327 -20.19 -11.33 12.18
N ARG A 328 -20.29 -11.54 10.85
CA ARG A 328 -19.82 -10.56 9.86
C ARG A 328 -20.65 -9.28 9.90
N GLU A 329 -21.96 -9.39 10.07
CA GLU A 329 -22.81 -8.22 10.23
C GLU A 329 -22.45 -7.44 11.51
N LEU A 330 -22.11 -8.14 12.60
CA LEU A 330 -21.62 -7.51 13.83
C LEU A 330 -20.27 -6.79 13.63
N ALA A 331 -19.43 -7.23 12.69
CA ALA A 331 -18.14 -6.62 12.38
C ALA A 331 -18.26 -5.38 11.48
N CYS A 332 -19.30 -5.33 10.63
CA CYS A 332 -19.58 -4.17 9.77
C CYS A 332 -20.35 -3.04 10.49
N ARG A 333 -20.79 -3.26 11.74
CA ARG A 333 -21.46 -2.27 12.59
C ARG A 333 -20.50 -1.68 13.62
#